data_AF-A0A0F8VZG1-F1
#
_entry.id   AF-A0A0F8VZG1-F1
#
_cell.length_a   1.000
_cell.length_b   1.000
_cell.length_c   1.000
_cell.angle_alpha   90.00
_cell.angle_beta   90.00
_cell.angle_gamma   90.00
#
_symmetry.space_group_name_H-M   'P 1'
#
loop_
_entity.id
_entity.type
_entity.pdbx_description
1 polymer ?
#
loop_
_entity_poly.entity_id
_entity_poly.type
_entity_poly.pdbx_seq_one_letter_code
_entity_poly.pdbx_strand_id
1 'polypeptide(L)'
;ETDARLEIWAADAASAWGLRPSLLILDELSQWRGHESEELFNAAFSSTGKVPGCQLLVGTTAGWDRNSLCYRIRGLAMDSDDWYYSDRPQCASWIDAEFLRRQKEILPFHVYEMLHENRWTEAGGEWLSWDEIDGVFDEALSEQSSRGGPSVEGQRSRYYIGVDLATSRDRTAVGVVRAEGEDLTVESITTWQGSPKERVQLGEVEEAIVALSKAFHPKEIVLDPFQALLMGERLRGTGLTVFDYTFTSVSRASLFDTLLQLIRQERLHSYDHPLFREELSGMRWVEKNGILRPDHRTSKHDDTVVAVALASTRAVAGAVVPRSLIKVRHIGDRSTGSR
;
A
#
# COMPACT_ATOMS: atom_id res chain seq x y z
N GLU A 1 41.25 -36.32 -5.00
CA GLU A 1 41.02 -34.89 -5.31
C GLU A 1 39.70 -34.78 -6.06
N THR A 2 38.85 -33.83 -5.69
CA THR A 2 37.65 -33.50 -6.46
C THR A 2 37.96 -32.30 -7.34
N ASP A 3 37.52 -32.30 -8.59
CA ASP A 3 37.62 -31.14 -9.52
C ASP A 3 36.66 -29.99 -9.15
N ALA A 4 36.39 -29.81 -7.85
CA ALA A 4 35.49 -28.79 -7.33
C ALA A 4 36.08 -27.38 -7.57
N ARG A 5 35.23 -26.46 -8.03
CA ARG A 5 35.59 -25.06 -8.30
C ARG A 5 34.63 -24.14 -7.55
N LEU A 6 35.17 -23.06 -6.98
CA LEU A 6 34.41 -21.98 -6.37
C LEU A 6 34.66 -20.70 -7.17
N GLU A 7 33.58 -20.05 -7.61
CA GLU A 7 33.62 -18.78 -8.32
C GLU A 7 32.86 -17.74 -7.50
N ILE A 8 33.45 -16.57 -7.31
CA ILE A 8 32.86 -15.46 -6.57
C ILE A 8 32.37 -14.43 -7.59
N TRP A 9 31.10 -14.09 -7.50
CA TRP A 9 30.44 -13.17 -8.41
C TRP A 9 30.14 -11.86 -7.67
N ALA A 10 30.46 -10.73 -8.30
CA ALA A 10 29.94 -9.45 -7.86
C ALA A 10 28.46 -9.33 -8.27
N ALA A 11 27.72 -8.39 -7.67
CA ALA A 11 26.31 -8.17 -7.92
C ALA A 11 26.03 -7.55 -9.32
N ASP A 12 26.35 -8.26 -10.40
CA ASP A 12 26.07 -7.90 -11.80
C ASP A 12 25.19 -8.97 -12.45
N ALA A 13 23.90 -8.63 -12.64
CA ALA A 13 22.87 -9.51 -13.18
C ALA A 13 23.14 -9.98 -14.62
N ALA A 14 23.79 -9.16 -15.46
CA ALA A 14 23.98 -9.49 -16.88
C ALA A 14 24.91 -10.71 -17.06
N SER A 15 25.89 -10.84 -16.17
CA SER A 15 26.86 -11.94 -16.17
C SER A 15 26.31 -13.25 -15.59
N ALA A 16 25.22 -13.19 -14.81
CA ALA A 16 24.64 -14.33 -14.10
C ALA A 16 23.71 -15.21 -14.96
N TRP A 17 23.35 -14.77 -16.16
CA TRP A 17 22.56 -15.59 -17.08
C TRP A 17 23.40 -16.71 -17.69
N GLY A 18 22.88 -17.93 -17.65
CA GLY A 18 23.55 -19.08 -18.27
C GLY A 18 24.41 -19.92 -17.32
N LEU A 19 24.49 -19.55 -16.03
CA LEU A 19 25.18 -20.35 -15.00
C LEU A 19 24.66 -21.79 -14.96
N ARG A 20 25.53 -22.72 -14.58
CA ARG A 20 25.21 -24.15 -14.33
C ARG A 20 25.84 -24.62 -13.01
N PRO A 21 25.43 -24.04 -11.87
CA PRO A 21 26.02 -24.38 -10.58
C PRO A 21 25.57 -25.76 -10.10
N SER A 22 26.42 -26.45 -9.33
CA SER A 22 26.00 -27.56 -8.46
C SER A 22 25.70 -27.11 -7.04
N LEU A 23 26.15 -25.91 -6.66
CA LEU A 23 25.85 -25.22 -5.41
C LEU A 23 25.83 -23.71 -5.68
N LEU A 24 24.79 -23.04 -5.24
CA LEU A 24 24.65 -21.59 -5.28
C LEU A 24 24.55 -21.06 -3.86
N ILE A 25 25.36 -20.05 -3.53
CA ILE A 25 25.35 -19.39 -2.22
C ILE A 25 25.02 -17.91 -2.44
N LEU A 26 23.93 -17.46 -1.84
CA LEU A 26 23.53 -16.05 -1.84
C LEU A 26 23.71 -15.52 -0.43
N ASP A 27 24.59 -14.53 -0.28
CA ASP A 27 24.92 -13.95 1.02
C ASP A 27 24.33 -12.54 1.16
N GLU A 28 23.99 -12.18 2.39
CA GLU A 28 23.41 -10.89 2.78
C GLU A 28 22.20 -10.46 1.96
N LEU A 29 21.27 -11.38 1.69
CA LEU A 29 20.10 -11.13 0.84
C LEU A 29 19.23 -9.93 1.28
N SER A 30 19.19 -9.58 2.57
CA SER A 30 18.50 -8.39 3.09
C SER A 30 19.08 -7.05 2.58
N GLN A 31 20.31 -7.07 2.07
CA GLN A 31 21.00 -5.94 1.45
C GLN A 31 20.76 -5.86 -0.07
N TRP A 32 20.19 -6.90 -0.68
CA TRP A 32 19.88 -6.95 -2.11
C TRP A 32 18.64 -6.12 -2.38
N ARG A 33 18.84 -4.90 -2.90
CA ARG A 33 17.78 -3.90 -3.08
C ARG A 33 17.72 -3.38 -4.50
N GLY A 34 16.49 -3.15 -4.94
CA GLY A 34 16.21 -2.59 -6.27
C GLY A 34 16.21 -3.64 -7.37
N HIS A 35 15.84 -3.18 -8.56
CA HIS A 35 15.58 -4.01 -9.73
C HIS A 35 16.77 -4.91 -10.12
N GLU A 36 17.99 -4.37 -10.16
CA GLU A 36 19.18 -5.13 -10.56
C GLU A 36 19.45 -6.33 -9.63
N SER A 37 19.21 -6.16 -8.33
CA SER A 37 19.33 -7.25 -7.35
C SER A 37 18.25 -8.32 -7.54
N GLU A 38 17.03 -7.92 -7.89
CA GLU A 38 15.96 -8.88 -8.23
C GLU A 38 16.27 -9.63 -9.52
N GLU A 39 16.77 -8.95 -10.55
CA GLU A 39 17.21 -9.59 -11.79
C GLU A 39 18.35 -10.59 -11.56
N LEU A 40 19.32 -10.23 -10.72
CA LEU A 40 20.40 -11.13 -10.32
C LEU A 40 19.85 -12.38 -9.62
N PHE A 41 18.91 -12.22 -8.69
CA PHE A 41 18.26 -13.34 -8.04
C PHE A 41 17.51 -14.22 -9.05
N ASN A 42 16.74 -13.62 -9.96
CA ASN A 42 16.01 -14.35 -10.99
C ASN A 42 16.94 -15.17 -11.89
N ALA A 43 18.06 -14.59 -12.32
CA ALA A 43 19.08 -15.27 -13.12
C ALA A 43 19.73 -16.43 -12.34
N ALA A 44 20.09 -16.20 -11.08
CA ALA A 44 20.73 -17.18 -10.23
C ALA A 44 19.78 -18.33 -9.84
N PHE A 45 18.59 -18.01 -9.34
CA PHE A 45 17.57 -18.97 -8.92
C PHE A 45 17.11 -19.87 -10.08
N SER A 46 16.85 -19.29 -11.26
CA SER A 46 16.47 -20.07 -12.45
C SER A 46 17.57 -21.02 -12.95
N SER A 47 18.82 -20.81 -12.55
CA SER A 47 19.93 -21.69 -12.92
C SER A 47 19.97 -23.00 -12.14
N THR A 48 19.32 -23.07 -10.97
CA THR A 48 19.34 -24.24 -10.07
C THR A 48 18.79 -25.51 -10.72
N GLY A 49 17.85 -25.39 -11.67
CA GLY A 49 17.30 -26.53 -12.41
C GLY A 49 18.21 -27.12 -13.50
N LYS A 50 19.37 -26.53 -13.79
CA LYS A 50 20.22 -26.92 -14.94
C LYS A 50 21.21 -28.04 -14.66
N VAL A 51 21.46 -28.33 -13.39
CA VAL A 51 22.34 -29.40 -12.92
C VAL A 51 21.55 -30.25 -11.91
N PRO A 52 21.34 -31.54 -12.16
CA PRO A 52 20.65 -32.41 -11.22
C PRO A 52 21.30 -32.38 -9.83
N GLY A 53 20.50 -32.15 -8.79
CA GLY A 53 20.96 -32.08 -7.41
C GLY A 53 21.61 -30.76 -7.00
N CYS A 54 21.47 -29.69 -7.80
CA CYS A 54 21.93 -28.36 -7.40
C CYS A 54 21.27 -27.94 -6.07
N GLN A 55 22.06 -27.39 -5.16
CA GLN A 55 21.58 -26.81 -3.90
C GLN A 55 21.68 -25.29 -3.92
N LEU A 56 20.74 -24.62 -3.28
CA LEU A 56 20.76 -23.18 -3.01
C LEU A 56 20.86 -22.98 -1.50
N LEU A 57 21.86 -22.20 -1.07
CA LEU A 57 22.02 -21.75 0.29
C LEU A 57 21.88 -20.23 0.32
N VAL A 58 21.04 -19.73 1.23
CA VAL A 58 20.85 -18.29 1.44
C VAL A 58 21.25 -17.96 2.87
N GLY A 59 22.25 -17.08 3.01
CA GLY A 59 22.67 -16.50 4.29
C GLY A 59 22.18 -15.05 4.37
N THR A 60 21.56 -14.66 5.47
CA THR A 60 21.14 -13.27 5.65
C THR A 60 20.85 -12.93 7.11
N THR A 61 20.78 -11.64 7.39
CA THR A 61 20.28 -11.04 8.62
C THR A 61 18.85 -10.56 8.42
N ALA A 62 18.08 -10.47 9.51
CA ALA A 62 16.75 -9.86 9.47
C ALA A 62 16.79 -8.44 8.89
N GLY A 63 15.67 -8.03 8.29
CA GLY A 63 15.50 -6.71 7.70
C GLY A 63 14.29 -5.96 8.27
N TRP A 64 13.87 -4.96 7.50
CA TRP A 64 12.86 -3.98 7.89
C TRP A 64 11.81 -3.71 6.80
N ASP A 65 12.05 -4.21 5.58
CA ASP A 65 11.15 -4.01 4.44
C ASP A 65 10.42 -5.33 4.14
N ARG A 66 9.12 -5.39 4.48
CA ARG A 66 8.26 -6.54 4.19
C ARG A 66 8.01 -6.76 2.69
N ASN A 67 8.30 -5.75 1.87
CA ASN A 67 8.22 -5.85 0.41
C ASN A 67 9.54 -6.31 -0.23
N SER A 68 10.61 -6.46 0.56
CA SER A 68 11.92 -6.86 0.03
C SER A 68 11.90 -8.30 -0.50
N LEU A 69 12.76 -8.53 -1.50
CA LEU A 69 13.06 -9.87 -2.02
C LEU A 69 13.37 -10.87 -0.88
N CYS A 70 14.19 -10.46 0.08
CA CYS A 70 14.57 -11.27 1.24
C CYS A 70 13.35 -11.67 2.09
N TYR A 71 12.44 -10.74 2.39
CA TYR A 71 11.25 -11.05 3.18
C TYR A 71 10.32 -12.04 2.46
N ARG A 72 10.14 -11.87 1.14
CA ARG A 72 9.33 -12.79 0.32
C ARG A 72 9.91 -14.20 0.29
N ILE A 73 11.23 -14.32 0.05
CA ILE A 73 11.91 -15.63 0.03
C ILE A 73 11.89 -16.28 1.42
N ARG A 74 12.04 -15.48 2.49
CA ARG A 74 11.88 -15.97 3.86
C ARG A 74 10.50 -16.60 4.06
N GLY A 75 9.42 -15.90 3.69
CA GLY A 75 8.06 -16.44 3.81
C GLY A 75 7.91 -17.74 3.03
N LEU A 76 8.34 -17.77 1.77
CA LEU A 76 8.31 -18.98 0.95
C LEU A 76 9.11 -20.14 1.58
N ALA A 77 10.28 -19.86 2.15
CA ALA A 77 11.12 -20.87 2.78
C ALA A 77 10.52 -21.42 4.09
N MET A 78 9.68 -20.63 4.78
CA MET A 78 8.97 -21.07 5.98
C MET A 78 7.77 -21.96 5.66
N ASP A 79 7.13 -21.72 4.51
CA ASP A 79 5.86 -22.37 4.14
C ASP A 79 6.03 -23.58 3.19
N SER A 80 7.20 -23.75 2.58
CA SER A 80 7.47 -24.77 1.55
C SER A 80 8.33 -25.92 2.08
N ASP A 81 7.90 -27.16 1.82
CA ASP A 81 8.67 -28.38 2.11
C ASP A 81 9.97 -28.52 1.29
N ASP A 82 10.09 -27.76 0.18
CA ASP A 82 11.29 -27.77 -0.66
C ASP A 82 12.44 -26.96 -0.03
N TRP A 83 12.17 -26.24 1.06
CA TRP A 83 13.13 -25.41 1.75
C TRP A 83 13.42 -25.92 3.16
N TYR A 84 14.69 -25.82 3.54
CA TYR A 84 15.08 -25.91 4.94
C TYR A 84 15.26 -24.50 5.49
N TYR A 85 14.35 -24.08 6.38
CA TYR A 85 14.42 -22.78 7.05
C TYR A 85 15.02 -22.91 8.46
N SER A 86 15.95 -22.03 8.80
CA SER A 86 16.48 -21.88 10.15
C SER A 86 16.80 -20.42 10.43
N ASP A 87 16.32 -19.92 11.56
CA ASP A 87 16.74 -18.65 12.14
C ASP A 87 17.31 -18.85 13.54
N ARG A 88 18.07 -17.87 14.01
CA ARG A 88 18.61 -17.85 15.38
C ARG A 88 18.51 -16.43 15.93
N PRO A 89 17.73 -16.19 16.99
CA PRO A 89 17.58 -14.87 17.58
C PRO A 89 18.75 -14.52 18.51
N GLN A 90 19.97 -14.84 18.08
CA GLN A 90 21.18 -14.66 18.87
C GLN A 90 22.40 -14.55 17.96
N CYS A 91 23.34 -13.74 18.41
CA CYS A 91 24.68 -13.68 17.83
C CYS A 91 25.43 -15.02 17.99
N ALA A 92 26.44 -15.21 17.14
CA ALA A 92 27.36 -16.32 17.27
C ALA A 92 28.01 -16.33 18.67
N SER A 93 28.24 -17.52 19.24
CA SER A 93 28.68 -17.66 20.64
C SER A 93 30.08 -17.09 20.94
N TRP A 94 30.85 -16.74 19.91
CA TRP A 94 32.16 -16.10 20.04
C TRP A 94 32.09 -14.57 20.05
N ILE A 95 30.91 -13.97 19.83
CA ILE A 95 30.73 -12.52 19.95
C ILE A 95 30.69 -12.15 21.43
N ASP A 96 31.55 -11.23 21.82
CA ASP A 96 31.73 -10.82 23.20
C ASP A 96 30.48 -10.12 23.77
N ALA A 97 30.12 -10.47 25.01
CA ALA A 97 28.95 -9.93 25.69
C ALA A 97 29.12 -8.43 26.00
N GLU A 98 30.34 -7.96 26.28
CA GLU A 98 30.58 -6.54 26.51
C GLU A 98 30.43 -5.73 25.21
N PHE A 99 30.91 -6.27 24.09
CA PHE A 99 30.65 -5.70 22.77
C PHE A 99 29.15 -5.57 22.50
N LEU A 100 28.35 -6.61 22.73
CA LEU A 100 26.90 -6.56 22.54
C LEU A 100 26.23 -5.53 23.47
N ARG A 101 26.66 -5.43 24.74
CA ARG A 101 26.16 -4.42 25.67
C ARG A 101 26.43 -3.00 25.15
N ARG A 102 27.65 -2.73 24.68
CA ARG A 102 28.02 -1.42 24.12
C ARG A 102 27.23 -1.08 22.86
N GLN A 103 27.01 -2.06 21.98
CA GLN A 103 26.17 -1.88 20.80
C GLN A 103 24.72 -1.53 21.19
N LYS A 104 24.16 -2.19 22.20
CA LYS A 104 22.81 -1.92 22.70
C LYS A 104 22.64 -0.51 23.27
N GLU A 105 23.72 0.09 23.79
CA GLU A 105 23.73 1.46 24.31
C GLU A 105 23.83 2.53 23.23
N ILE A 106 24.40 2.20 22.07
CA ILE A 106 24.69 3.16 20.99
C ILE A 106 23.67 3.09 19.87
N LEU A 107 23.29 1.87 19.45
CA LEU A 107 22.39 1.67 18.33
C LEU A 107 20.95 2.00 18.72
N PRO A 108 20.13 2.52 17.78
CA PRO A 108 18.69 2.53 17.95
C PRO A 108 18.18 1.12 18.24
N PHE A 109 17.17 1.01 19.11
CA PHE A 109 16.68 -0.27 19.63
C PHE A 109 16.33 -1.27 18.50
N HIS A 110 15.58 -0.82 17.49
CA HIS A 110 15.20 -1.66 16.34
C HIS A 110 16.42 -2.12 15.51
N VAL A 111 17.45 -1.26 15.36
CA VAL A 111 18.69 -1.63 14.64
C VAL A 111 19.44 -2.71 15.41
N TYR A 112 19.49 -2.60 16.74
CA TYR A 112 20.11 -3.60 17.60
C TYR A 112 19.39 -4.95 17.49
N GLU A 113 18.06 -4.95 17.62
CA GLU A 113 17.25 -6.17 17.51
C GLU A 113 17.42 -6.84 16.15
N MET A 114 17.47 -6.05 15.07
CA MET A 114 17.69 -6.56 13.71
C MET A 114 19.08 -7.19 13.54
N LEU A 115 20.14 -6.47 13.89
CA LEU A 115 21.52 -6.90 13.63
C LEU A 115 22.01 -7.99 14.59
N HIS A 116 21.59 -7.96 15.86
CA HIS A 116 22.14 -8.81 16.91
C HIS A 116 21.17 -9.86 17.45
N GLU A 117 19.87 -9.59 17.41
CA GLU A 117 18.82 -10.52 17.85
C GLU A 117 18.07 -11.13 16.65
N ASN A 118 18.50 -10.85 15.42
CA ASN A 118 17.91 -11.34 14.17
C ASN A 118 16.38 -11.19 14.10
N ARG A 119 15.86 -10.08 14.61
CA ARG A 119 14.42 -9.77 14.56
C ARG A 119 14.10 -8.92 13.35
N TRP A 120 13.00 -9.23 12.69
CA TRP A 120 12.43 -8.34 11.68
C TRP A 120 11.77 -7.17 12.41
N THR A 121 12.22 -5.95 12.15
CA THR A 121 11.81 -4.76 12.90
C THR A 121 11.44 -3.59 11.98
N GLU A 122 10.56 -2.72 12.44
CA GLU A 122 10.30 -1.42 11.82
C GLU A 122 11.52 -0.51 12.01
N ALA A 123 12.04 0.13 10.94
CA ALA A 123 13.28 0.90 11.06
C ALA A 123 13.08 2.35 11.56
N GLY A 124 11.86 2.69 11.98
CA GLY A 124 11.49 4.03 12.38
C GLY A 124 11.27 4.97 11.19
N GLY A 125 10.27 5.84 11.33
CA GLY A 125 9.89 6.83 10.31
C GLY A 125 8.90 6.30 9.27
N GLU A 126 8.43 5.06 9.40
CA GLU A 126 7.23 4.56 8.73
C GLU A 126 6.00 5.41 9.12
N TRP A 127 5.05 5.53 8.19
CA TRP A 127 3.81 6.26 8.45
C TRP A 127 2.85 5.48 9.36
N LEU A 128 2.83 4.16 9.17
CA LEU A 128 2.00 3.18 9.87
C LEU A 128 2.89 2.05 10.43
N SER A 129 2.52 1.47 11.57
CA SER A 129 3.10 0.23 12.06
C SER A 129 2.61 -0.97 11.26
N TRP A 130 3.30 -2.11 11.41
CA TRP A 130 2.91 -3.37 10.78
C TRP A 130 1.55 -3.86 11.27
N ASP A 131 1.28 -3.75 12.57
CA ASP A 131 -0.02 -4.12 13.15
C ASP A 131 -1.15 -3.20 12.62
N GLU A 132 -0.88 -1.89 12.48
CA GLU A 132 -1.84 -0.95 11.88
C GLU A 132 -2.13 -1.31 10.41
N ILE A 133 -1.11 -1.71 9.64
CA ILE A 133 -1.29 -2.16 8.25
C ILE A 133 -2.06 -3.48 8.20
N ASP A 134 -1.66 -4.46 9.00
CA ASP A 134 -2.26 -5.80 8.98
C ASP A 134 -3.72 -5.75 9.44
N GLY A 135 -4.06 -4.88 10.39
CA GLY A 135 -5.45 -4.63 10.82
C GLY A 135 -6.37 -4.05 9.73
N VAL A 136 -5.81 -3.48 8.65
CA VAL A 136 -6.62 -3.03 7.49
C VAL A 136 -7.09 -4.22 6.66
N PHE A 137 -6.34 -5.32 6.61
CA PHE A 137 -6.57 -6.40 5.66
C PHE A 137 -7.25 -7.61 6.31
N ASP A 138 -8.45 -7.93 5.84
CA ASP A 138 -9.23 -9.08 6.31
C ASP A 138 -9.29 -10.16 5.23
N GLU A 139 -8.79 -11.36 5.55
CA GLU A 139 -8.79 -12.53 4.66
C GLU A 139 -10.20 -13.02 4.32
N ALA A 140 -11.21 -12.67 5.10
CA ALA A 140 -12.61 -12.99 4.81
C ALA A 140 -13.21 -12.09 3.73
N LEU A 141 -12.59 -10.94 3.44
CA LEU A 141 -13.01 -10.04 2.38
C LEU A 141 -12.41 -10.46 1.04
N SER A 142 -13.17 -10.23 -0.03
CA SER A 142 -12.72 -10.44 -1.41
C SER A 142 -13.18 -9.29 -2.28
N GLU A 143 -12.48 -9.08 -3.39
CA GLU A 143 -12.88 -8.07 -4.36
C GLU A 143 -14.32 -8.32 -4.85
N GLN A 144 -15.13 -7.27 -4.85
CA GLN A 144 -16.50 -7.28 -5.33
C GLN A 144 -16.59 -6.66 -6.71
N SER A 145 -17.38 -7.26 -7.59
CA SER A 145 -17.69 -6.69 -8.92
C SER A 145 -18.96 -5.85 -8.94
N SER A 146 -19.75 -5.88 -7.86
CA SER A 146 -21.01 -5.13 -7.74
C SER A 146 -21.45 -5.01 -6.29
N ARG A 147 -22.42 -4.14 -6.01
CA ARG A 147 -22.99 -4.02 -4.66
C ARG A 147 -23.60 -5.34 -4.14
N GLY A 148 -23.45 -5.59 -2.85
CA GLY A 148 -24.16 -6.68 -2.17
C GLY A 148 -25.65 -6.38 -1.96
N GLY A 149 -26.52 -7.27 -2.44
CA GLY A 149 -27.96 -7.23 -2.20
C GLY A 149 -28.77 -6.24 -3.07
N PRO A 150 -30.10 -6.36 -3.08
CA PRO A 150 -30.96 -5.45 -3.84
C PRO A 150 -30.93 -4.04 -3.22
N SER A 151 -30.86 -2.99 -4.04
CA SER A 151 -31.06 -1.64 -3.50
C SER A 151 -32.50 -1.46 -3.09
N VAL A 152 -32.69 -1.09 -1.83
CA VAL A 152 -33.98 -0.70 -1.28
C VAL A 152 -34.28 0.72 -1.76
N GLU A 153 -35.43 0.89 -2.41
CA GLU A 153 -35.89 2.18 -2.91
C GLU A 153 -35.98 3.20 -1.75
N GLY A 154 -35.38 4.38 -1.93
CA GLY A 154 -35.28 5.41 -0.90
C GLY A 154 -34.07 5.30 0.04
N GLN A 155 -33.30 4.21 0.01
CA GLN A 155 -32.05 4.14 0.75
C GLN A 155 -30.94 4.91 0.03
N ARG A 156 -30.25 5.80 0.73
CA ARG A 156 -29.09 6.51 0.19
C ARG A 156 -27.98 5.50 -0.14
N SER A 157 -27.33 5.69 -1.29
CA SER A 157 -26.14 4.90 -1.61
C SER A 157 -25.07 5.08 -0.55
N ARG A 158 -24.40 3.97 -0.26
CA ARG A 158 -23.30 3.86 0.70
C ARG A 158 -21.94 3.76 0.02
N TYR A 159 -21.90 3.75 -1.31
CA TYR A 159 -20.67 3.56 -2.07
C TYR A 159 -20.10 4.90 -2.53
N TYR A 160 -18.78 5.01 -2.52
CA TYR A 160 -18.02 6.17 -2.94
C TYR A 160 -16.88 5.69 -3.84
N ILE A 161 -16.57 6.45 -4.88
CA ILE A 161 -15.47 6.14 -5.78
C ILE A 161 -14.42 7.24 -5.65
N GLY A 162 -13.17 6.85 -5.49
CA GLY A 162 -12.02 7.74 -5.57
C GLY A 162 -11.16 7.35 -6.76
N VAL A 163 -10.67 8.35 -7.48
CA VAL A 163 -9.90 8.18 -8.71
C VAL A 163 -8.63 9.00 -8.61
N ASP A 164 -7.49 8.33 -8.74
CA ASP A 164 -6.20 8.98 -8.93
C ASP A 164 -5.72 8.74 -10.36
N LEU A 165 -5.51 9.81 -11.13
CA LEU A 165 -5.19 9.73 -12.55
C LEU A 165 -3.72 10.04 -12.81
N ALA A 166 -3.05 9.09 -13.46
CA ALA A 166 -1.72 9.29 -14.02
C ALA A 166 -1.59 8.63 -15.40
N THR A 167 -1.03 9.38 -16.35
CA THR A 167 -0.97 8.96 -17.75
C THR A 167 0.34 8.34 -18.19
N SER A 168 1.42 8.39 -17.39
CA SER A 168 2.76 8.04 -17.88
C SER A 168 3.59 7.13 -16.98
N ARG A 169 4.12 7.58 -15.85
CA ARG A 169 4.98 6.74 -14.98
C ARG A 169 4.20 6.17 -13.80
N ASP A 170 3.39 7.01 -13.18
CA ASP A 170 2.53 6.59 -12.08
C ASP A 170 1.30 5.86 -12.61
N ARG A 171 0.65 5.08 -11.74
CA ARG A 171 -0.52 4.29 -12.11
C ARG A 171 -1.75 5.18 -12.05
N THR A 172 -2.70 4.90 -12.91
CA THR A 172 -4.06 5.34 -12.64
C THR A 172 -4.70 4.31 -11.72
N ALA A 173 -5.40 4.73 -10.67
CA ALA A 173 -6.10 3.86 -9.74
C ALA A 173 -7.53 4.36 -9.50
N VAL A 174 -8.48 3.42 -9.44
CA VAL A 174 -9.87 3.67 -9.07
C VAL A 174 -10.23 2.76 -7.90
N GLY A 175 -10.57 3.34 -6.76
CA GLY A 175 -10.99 2.63 -5.56
C GLY A 175 -12.48 2.82 -5.27
N VAL A 176 -13.17 1.73 -4.96
CA VAL A 176 -14.57 1.74 -4.50
C VAL A 176 -14.59 1.46 -3.00
N VAL A 177 -15.21 2.36 -2.24
CA VAL A 177 -15.36 2.23 -0.78
C VAL A 177 -16.84 2.23 -0.40
N ARG A 178 -17.26 1.25 0.41
CA ARG A 178 -18.58 1.17 1.04
C ARG A 178 -18.51 1.72 2.46
N ALA A 179 -19.47 2.56 2.84
CA ALA A 179 -19.62 3.09 4.18
C ALA A 179 -20.75 2.40 4.94
N GLU A 180 -20.46 1.90 6.14
CA GLU A 180 -21.44 1.31 7.07
C GLU A 180 -21.33 1.95 8.45
N GLY A 181 -22.16 2.97 8.66
CA GLY A 181 -22.09 3.79 9.85
C GLY A 181 -20.77 4.53 9.89
N GLU A 182 -19.89 4.08 10.78
CA GLU A 182 -18.56 4.64 10.98
C GLU A 182 -17.46 3.85 10.25
N ASP A 183 -17.74 2.60 9.86
CA ASP A 183 -16.77 1.71 9.23
C ASP A 183 -16.78 1.84 7.71
N LEU A 184 -15.60 1.71 7.11
CA LEU A 184 -15.39 1.76 5.68
C LEU A 184 -14.78 0.43 5.20
N THR A 185 -15.33 -0.12 4.12
CA THR A 185 -14.80 -1.30 3.45
C THR A 185 -14.39 -0.97 2.03
N VAL A 186 -13.16 -1.31 1.65
CA VAL A 186 -12.69 -1.26 0.27
C VAL A 186 -13.26 -2.47 -0.47
N GLU A 187 -14.06 -2.20 -1.49
CA GLU A 187 -14.82 -3.21 -2.23
C GLU A 187 -14.12 -3.64 -3.51
N SER A 188 -13.45 -2.71 -4.20
CA SER A 188 -12.70 -2.99 -5.43
C SER A 188 -11.64 -1.91 -5.65
N ILE A 189 -10.52 -2.32 -6.25
CA ILE A 189 -9.44 -1.45 -6.69
C ILE A 189 -9.09 -1.87 -8.11
N THR A 190 -9.19 -0.95 -9.07
CA THR A 190 -8.77 -1.17 -10.44
C THR A 190 -7.59 -0.26 -10.76
N THR A 191 -6.52 -0.82 -11.34
CA THR A 191 -5.30 -0.06 -11.67
C THR A 191 -4.89 -0.20 -13.13
N TRP A 192 -4.33 0.87 -13.70
CA TRP A 192 -3.72 0.89 -15.02
C TRP A 192 -2.29 1.39 -14.93
N GLN A 193 -1.34 0.62 -15.48
CA GLN A 193 0.06 1.00 -15.52
C GLN A 193 0.39 1.71 -16.83
N GLY A 194 0.78 2.98 -16.74
CA GLY A 194 1.34 3.71 -17.88
C GLY A 194 2.83 3.46 -18.06
N SER A 195 3.34 3.79 -19.24
CA SER A 195 4.76 4.06 -19.47
C SER A 195 4.94 5.30 -20.37
N PRO A 196 6.15 5.88 -20.45
CA PRO A 196 6.43 6.93 -21.43
C PRO A 196 6.19 6.54 -22.90
N LYS A 197 6.25 5.23 -23.21
CA LYS A 197 6.04 4.68 -24.56
C LYS A 197 4.57 4.35 -24.82
N GLU A 198 3.85 3.95 -23.79
CA GLU A 198 2.47 3.49 -23.86
C GLU A 198 1.70 4.10 -22.68
N ARG A 199 1.03 5.23 -22.96
CA ARG A 199 0.31 5.98 -21.94
C ARG A 199 -1.04 5.33 -21.63
N VAL A 200 -1.51 5.49 -20.40
CA VAL A 200 -2.86 5.08 -19.99
C VAL A 200 -3.89 5.83 -20.85
N GLN A 201 -4.81 5.08 -21.46
CA GLN A 201 -5.91 5.64 -22.23
C GLN A 201 -7.02 6.09 -21.29
N LEU A 202 -7.17 7.40 -21.10
CA LEU A 202 -8.19 7.95 -20.19
C LEU A 202 -9.62 7.56 -20.60
N GLY A 203 -9.86 7.21 -21.86
CA GLY A 203 -11.14 6.67 -22.31
C GLY A 203 -11.49 5.33 -21.66
N GLU A 204 -10.52 4.42 -21.54
CA GLU A 204 -10.72 3.12 -20.88
C GLU A 204 -11.00 3.30 -19.38
N VAL A 205 -10.32 4.24 -18.74
CA VAL A 205 -10.54 4.59 -17.34
C VAL A 205 -11.97 5.15 -17.14
N GLU A 206 -12.42 6.03 -18.04
CA GLU A 206 -13.79 6.56 -17.99
C GLU A 206 -14.84 5.46 -18.18
N GLU A 207 -14.64 4.55 -19.13
CA GLU A 207 -15.51 3.40 -19.35
C GLU A 207 -15.60 2.50 -18.10
N ALA A 208 -14.46 2.28 -17.43
CA ALA A 208 -14.41 1.52 -16.18
C ALA A 208 -15.16 2.25 -15.05
N ILE A 209 -14.99 3.57 -14.91
CA ILE A 209 -15.74 4.37 -13.92
C ILE A 209 -17.25 4.29 -14.19
N VAL A 210 -17.67 4.34 -15.45
CA VAL A 210 -19.09 4.19 -15.82
C VAL A 210 -19.60 2.78 -15.51
N ALA A 211 -18.82 1.74 -15.76
CA ALA A 211 -19.16 0.36 -15.42
C ALA A 211 -19.31 0.16 -13.91
N LEU A 212 -18.33 0.63 -13.13
CA LEU A 212 -18.38 0.63 -11.66
C LEU A 212 -19.56 1.45 -11.14
N SER A 213 -19.88 2.57 -11.77
CA SER A 213 -21.01 3.41 -11.40
C SER A 213 -22.35 2.68 -11.59
N LYS A 214 -22.49 1.87 -12.64
CA LYS A 214 -23.67 1.01 -12.84
C LYS A 214 -23.72 -0.14 -11.84
N ALA A 215 -22.56 -0.71 -11.48
CA ALA A 215 -22.49 -1.85 -10.58
C ALA A 215 -22.74 -1.47 -9.10
N PHE A 216 -22.17 -0.34 -8.64
CA PHE A 216 -22.18 0.08 -7.24
C PHE A 216 -23.14 1.21 -6.93
N HIS A 217 -23.58 1.97 -7.94
CA HIS A 217 -24.44 3.15 -7.79
C HIS A 217 -23.87 4.14 -6.76
N PRO A 218 -22.64 4.65 -6.94
CA PRO A 218 -21.98 5.46 -5.95
C PRO A 218 -22.77 6.73 -5.66
N LYS A 219 -22.74 7.16 -4.40
CA LYS A 219 -23.27 8.46 -3.99
C LYS A 219 -22.44 9.59 -4.61
N GLU A 220 -21.12 9.44 -4.59
CA GLU A 220 -20.18 10.46 -5.06
C GLU A 220 -18.95 9.79 -5.68
N ILE A 221 -18.42 10.40 -6.75
CA ILE A 221 -17.13 10.09 -7.37
C ILE A 221 -16.20 11.27 -7.11
N VAL A 222 -14.95 11.01 -6.73
CA VAL A 222 -13.94 12.04 -6.46
C VAL A 222 -12.71 11.81 -7.29
N LEU A 223 -12.21 12.90 -7.87
CA LEU A 223 -11.04 12.87 -8.73
C LEU A 223 -10.29 14.20 -8.67
N ASP A 224 -8.99 14.19 -8.95
CA ASP A 224 -8.23 15.43 -9.20
C ASP A 224 -8.66 15.99 -10.56
N PRO A 225 -9.11 17.26 -10.66
CA PRO A 225 -9.40 17.87 -11.96
C PRO A 225 -8.18 17.92 -12.89
N PHE A 226 -6.96 17.88 -12.37
CA PHE A 226 -5.75 17.78 -13.19
C PHE A 226 -5.76 16.45 -13.97
N GLN A 227 -5.69 16.54 -15.30
CA GLN A 227 -5.88 15.42 -16.26
C GLN A 227 -7.32 14.86 -16.35
N ALA A 228 -8.20 15.10 -15.38
CA ALA A 228 -9.58 14.61 -15.38
C ALA A 228 -10.64 15.59 -15.89
N LEU A 229 -10.30 16.86 -16.17
CA LEU A 229 -11.31 17.93 -16.38
C LEU A 229 -12.43 17.54 -17.38
N LEU A 230 -12.07 17.04 -18.57
CA LEU A 230 -13.05 16.59 -19.57
C LEU A 230 -13.81 15.32 -19.15
N MET A 231 -13.13 14.38 -18.48
CA MET A 231 -13.75 13.16 -17.95
C MET A 231 -14.80 13.51 -16.89
N GLY A 232 -14.47 14.41 -15.97
CA GLY A 232 -15.39 14.90 -14.95
C GLY A 232 -16.63 15.59 -15.54
N GLU A 233 -16.47 16.40 -16.58
CA GLU A 233 -17.60 17.00 -17.30
C GLU A 233 -18.50 15.94 -17.95
N ARG A 234 -17.91 14.95 -18.64
CA ARG A 234 -18.67 13.86 -19.28
C ARG A 234 -19.42 13.00 -18.26
N LEU A 235 -18.76 12.60 -17.17
CA LEU A 235 -19.37 11.83 -16.09
C LEU A 235 -20.55 12.59 -15.47
N ARG A 236 -20.41 13.90 -15.19
CA ARG A 236 -21.53 14.74 -14.72
C ARG A 236 -22.68 14.81 -15.74
N GLY A 237 -22.35 14.87 -17.03
CA GLY A 237 -23.33 14.81 -18.13
C GLY A 237 -24.18 13.54 -18.14
N THR A 238 -23.71 12.45 -17.53
CA THR A 238 -24.48 11.19 -17.38
C THR A 238 -25.36 11.15 -16.12
N GLY A 239 -25.37 12.22 -15.32
CA GLY A 239 -26.13 12.30 -14.07
C GLY A 239 -25.38 11.81 -12.82
N LEU A 240 -24.08 11.47 -12.95
CA LEU A 240 -23.24 11.10 -11.81
C LEU A 240 -22.83 12.34 -11.01
N THR A 241 -22.74 12.17 -9.68
CA THR A 241 -22.27 13.24 -8.79
C THR A 241 -20.75 13.16 -8.67
N VAL A 242 -20.04 14.06 -9.36
CA VAL A 242 -18.57 14.10 -9.38
C VAL A 242 -18.06 15.34 -8.64
N PHE A 243 -17.17 15.12 -7.67
CA PHE A 243 -16.49 16.16 -6.89
C PHE A 243 -15.03 16.28 -7.33
N ASP A 244 -14.61 17.53 -7.56
CA ASP A 244 -13.21 17.84 -7.84
C ASP A 244 -12.45 17.97 -6.53
N TYR A 245 -11.35 17.23 -6.39
CA TYR A 245 -10.44 17.32 -5.24
C TYR A 245 -9.14 17.98 -5.67
N THR A 246 -9.00 19.28 -5.41
CA THR A 246 -7.77 19.99 -5.74
C THR A 246 -6.66 19.67 -4.74
N PHE A 247 -5.57 19.08 -5.22
CA PHE A 247 -4.40 18.80 -4.40
C PHE A 247 -3.61 20.08 -4.11
N THR A 248 -3.59 20.44 -2.82
CA THR A 248 -2.75 21.46 -2.20
C THR A 248 -1.99 20.83 -1.04
N SER A 249 -0.96 21.49 -0.51
CA SER A 249 -0.25 20.98 0.67
C SER A 249 -1.19 20.72 1.86
N VAL A 250 -2.22 21.57 2.03
CA VAL A 250 -3.19 21.45 3.12
C VAL A 250 -4.19 20.34 2.86
N SER A 251 -4.83 20.31 1.68
CA SER A 251 -5.82 19.28 1.36
C SER A 251 -5.18 17.89 1.36
N ARG A 252 -3.99 17.71 0.78
CA ARG A 252 -3.26 16.44 0.84
C ARG A 252 -2.98 16.03 2.30
N ALA A 253 -2.56 16.95 3.17
CA ALA A 253 -2.36 16.61 4.58
C ALA A 253 -3.66 16.14 5.25
N SER A 254 -4.79 16.81 5.01
CA SER A 254 -6.10 16.40 5.53
C SER A 254 -6.59 15.06 4.96
N LEU A 255 -6.27 14.76 3.70
CA LEU A 255 -6.56 13.48 3.04
C LEU A 255 -5.91 12.32 3.79
N PHE A 256 -4.60 12.41 4.00
CA PHE A 256 -3.86 11.37 4.71
C PHE A 256 -4.17 11.35 6.20
N ASP A 257 -4.41 12.49 6.85
CA ASP A 257 -4.86 12.49 8.25
C ASP A 257 -6.17 11.72 8.42
N THR A 258 -7.14 11.91 7.51
CA THR A 258 -8.40 11.14 7.52
C THR A 258 -8.14 9.65 7.39
N LEU A 259 -7.28 9.25 6.44
CA LEU A 259 -6.92 7.84 6.26
C LEU A 259 -6.22 7.26 7.50
N LEU A 260 -5.27 8.00 8.08
CA LEU A 260 -4.55 7.59 9.29
C LEU A 260 -5.50 7.37 10.47
N GLN A 261 -6.47 8.27 10.67
CA GLN A 261 -7.47 8.15 11.73
C GLN A 261 -8.37 6.94 11.53
N LEU A 262 -8.78 6.64 10.30
CA LEU A 262 -9.59 5.46 10.00
C LEU A 262 -8.83 4.16 10.32
N ILE A 263 -7.55 4.08 9.93
CA ILE A 263 -6.71 2.91 10.20
C ILE A 263 -6.51 2.73 11.70
N ARG A 264 -6.12 3.80 12.41
CA ARG A 264 -5.86 3.76 13.87
C ARG A 264 -7.08 3.47 14.73
N GLN A 265 -8.26 3.77 14.21
CA GLN A 265 -9.52 3.47 14.87
C GLN A 265 -10.07 2.10 14.47
N GLU A 266 -9.33 1.32 13.66
CA GLU A 266 -9.75 0.01 13.14
C GLU A 266 -11.06 0.10 12.34
N ARG A 267 -11.25 1.20 11.61
CA ARG A 267 -12.48 1.52 10.86
C ARG A 267 -12.32 1.42 9.35
N LEU A 268 -11.12 1.12 8.86
CA LEU A 268 -10.88 0.85 7.45
C LEU A 268 -10.54 -0.63 7.28
N HIS A 269 -11.34 -1.32 6.46
CA HIS A 269 -11.13 -2.72 6.12
C HIS A 269 -10.99 -2.88 4.61
N SER A 270 -10.15 -3.81 4.18
CA SER A 270 -9.90 -4.12 2.79
C SER A 270 -9.67 -5.62 2.64
N TYR A 271 -10.03 -6.17 1.49
CA TYR A 271 -9.44 -7.43 1.05
C TYR A 271 -7.96 -7.22 0.74
N ASP A 272 -7.17 -8.30 0.71
CA ASP A 272 -5.72 -8.23 0.48
C ASP A 272 -5.37 -7.90 -0.98
N HIS A 273 -5.51 -6.63 -1.35
CA HIS A 273 -5.10 -6.12 -2.65
C HIS A 273 -3.58 -5.88 -2.66
N PRO A 274 -2.79 -6.61 -3.49
CA PRO A 274 -1.33 -6.61 -3.38
C PRO A 274 -0.68 -5.23 -3.48
N LEU A 275 -1.10 -4.42 -4.45
CA LEU A 275 -0.53 -3.07 -4.62
C LEU A 275 -0.94 -2.13 -3.48
N PHE A 276 -2.14 -2.29 -2.93
CA PHE A 276 -2.60 -1.41 -1.86
C PHE A 276 -1.85 -1.69 -0.57
N ARG A 277 -1.63 -2.97 -0.23
CA ARG A 277 -0.78 -3.38 0.88
C ARG A 277 0.66 -2.94 0.69
N GLU A 278 1.22 -3.14 -0.50
CA GLU A 278 2.59 -2.72 -0.83
C GLU A 278 2.76 -1.20 -0.64
N GLU A 279 1.85 -0.42 -1.22
CA GLU A 279 1.89 1.04 -1.18
C GLU A 279 1.70 1.56 0.25
N LEU A 280 0.72 1.07 1.02
CA LEU A 280 0.54 1.42 2.45
C LEU A 280 1.80 1.11 3.27
N SER A 281 2.38 -0.07 3.09
CA SER A 281 3.60 -0.48 3.80
C SER A 281 4.83 0.33 3.41
N GLY A 282 4.83 0.92 2.22
CA GLY A 282 5.91 1.75 1.71
C GLY A 282 5.91 3.20 2.23
N MET A 283 4.82 3.66 2.84
CA MET A 283 4.64 5.04 3.27
C MET A 283 5.52 5.41 4.45
N ARG A 284 6.10 6.62 4.40
CA ARG A 284 6.97 7.16 5.45
C ARG A 284 6.66 8.61 5.75
N TRP A 285 7.03 9.04 6.95
CA TRP A 285 7.11 10.46 7.25
C TRP A 285 8.31 11.07 6.52
N VAL A 286 8.05 12.01 5.62
CA VAL A 286 9.06 12.76 4.89
C VAL A 286 8.93 14.24 5.23
N GLU A 287 10.05 14.87 5.59
CA GLU A 287 10.11 16.31 5.79
C GLU A 287 10.35 17.02 4.45
N LYS A 288 9.44 17.91 4.06
CA LYS A 288 9.59 18.75 2.88
C LYS A 288 9.27 20.19 3.23
N ASN A 289 10.24 21.09 3.02
CA ASN A 289 10.14 22.51 3.38
C ASN A 289 9.73 22.75 4.85
N GLY A 290 10.24 21.94 5.78
CA GLY A 290 9.93 22.06 7.22
C GLY A 290 8.57 21.49 7.63
N ILE A 291 7.83 20.85 6.73
CA ILE A 291 6.55 20.20 7.00
C ILE A 291 6.72 18.69 6.87
N LEU A 292 6.45 17.96 7.95
CA LEU A 292 6.34 16.51 7.93
C LEU A 292 5.04 16.11 7.24
N ARG A 293 5.13 15.20 6.29
CA ARG A 293 3.97 14.64 5.59
C ARG A 293 4.22 13.18 5.23
N PRO A 294 3.16 12.37 5.14
CA PRO A 294 3.29 11.03 4.59
C PRO A 294 3.60 11.12 3.10
N ASP A 295 4.62 10.39 2.68
CA ASP A 295 5.10 10.32 1.31
C ASP A 295 5.87 9.01 1.10
N HIS A 296 6.07 8.63 -0.15
CA HIS A 296 6.94 7.52 -0.50
C HIS A 296 8.38 8.00 -0.74
N ARG A 297 9.34 7.07 -0.64
CA ARG A 297 10.69 7.33 -1.15
C ARG A 297 10.63 7.49 -2.67
N THR A 298 11.50 8.34 -3.21
CA THR A 298 11.65 8.58 -4.66
C THR A 298 11.59 7.26 -5.42
N SER A 299 10.75 7.18 -6.47
CA SER A 299 10.48 6.01 -7.34
C SER A 299 9.46 4.95 -6.89
N LYS A 300 8.74 5.16 -5.76
CA LYS A 300 7.58 4.32 -5.39
C LYS A 300 6.26 5.07 -5.60
N HIS A 301 5.18 4.30 -5.76
CA HIS A 301 3.83 4.78 -6.09
C HIS A 301 2.93 4.85 -4.84
N ASP A 302 1.93 5.75 -4.86
CA ASP A 302 0.89 5.87 -3.84
C ASP A 302 -0.52 5.91 -4.42
N ASP A 303 -0.67 5.55 -5.70
CA ASP A 303 -1.87 5.79 -6.50
C ASP A 303 -3.10 5.07 -5.93
N THR A 304 -2.95 3.81 -5.48
CA THR A 304 -4.07 3.06 -4.87
C THR A 304 -4.44 3.62 -3.50
N VAL A 305 -3.43 4.07 -2.74
CA VAL A 305 -3.65 4.70 -1.43
C VAL A 305 -4.39 6.02 -1.59
N VAL A 306 -3.99 6.84 -2.55
CA VAL A 306 -4.65 8.12 -2.86
C VAL A 306 -6.08 7.88 -3.32
N ALA A 307 -6.32 6.93 -4.23
CA ALA A 307 -7.67 6.60 -4.70
C ALA A 307 -8.58 6.17 -3.53
N VAL A 308 -8.11 5.29 -2.64
CA VAL A 308 -8.87 4.86 -1.44
C VAL A 308 -9.07 6.02 -0.47
N ALA A 309 -8.07 6.87 -0.25
CA ALA A 309 -8.17 8.02 0.64
C ALA A 309 -9.18 9.07 0.13
N LEU A 310 -9.26 9.30 -1.19
CA LEU A 310 -10.21 10.22 -1.81
C LEU A 310 -11.66 9.74 -1.58
N ALA A 311 -11.91 8.46 -1.84
CA ALA A 311 -13.21 7.83 -1.58
C ALA A 311 -13.58 7.93 -0.09
N SER A 312 -12.64 7.57 0.78
CA SER A 312 -12.83 7.52 2.24
C SER A 312 -13.13 8.91 2.81
N THR A 313 -12.45 9.96 2.34
CA THR A 313 -12.70 11.33 2.79
C THR A 313 -14.12 11.79 2.50
N ARG A 314 -14.69 11.42 1.35
CA ARG A 314 -16.10 11.70 1.06
C ARG A 314 -17.06 10.82 1.82
N ALA A 315 -16.70 9.56 2.03
CA ALA A 315 -17.50 8.66 2.84
C ALA A 315 -17.70 9.23 4.26
N VAL A 316 -16.61 9.68 4.90
CA VAL A 316 -16.64 10.32 6.21
C VAL A 316 -17.43 11.64 6.18
N ALA A 317 -17.15 12.53 5.22
CA ALA A 317 -17.87 13.80 5.11
C ALA A 317 -19.38 13.60 4.87
N GLY A 318 -19.76 12.53 4.16
CA GLY A 318 -21.14 12.17 3.88
C GLY A 318 -21.85 11.43 5.03
N ALA A 319 -21.10 10.88 5.99
CA ALA A 319 -21.60 10.25 7.21
C ALA A 319 -21.89 11.26 8.33
N VAL A 320 -21.18 12.41 8.32
CA VAL A 320 -21.50 13.54 9.20
C VAL A 320 -22.85 14.12 8.79
N VAL A 321 -23.92 13.71 9.47
CA VAL A 321 -25.21 14.39 9.40
C VAL A 321 -24.97 15.81 9.91
N PRO A 322 -25.21 16.88 9.11
CA PRO A 322 -25.21 18.22 9.67
C PRO A 322 -26.21 18.21 10.81
N ARG A 323 -25.76 18.45 12.05
CA ARG A 323 -26.68 18.78 13.14
C ARG A 323 -27.46 19.97 12.62
N SER A 324 -28.69 19.73 12.19
CA SER A 324 -29.60 20.78 11.80
C SER A 324 -29.55 21.79 12.93
N LEU A 325 -29.11 23.01 12.62
CA LEU A 325 -29.29 24.16 13.48
C LEU A 325 -30.76 24.10 13.91
N ILE A 326 -30.99 23.69 15.16
CA ILE A 326 -32.28 23.81 15.80
C ILE A 326 -32.55 25.30 15.67
N LYS A 327 -33.45 25.69 14.76
CA LYS A 327 -34.02 27.03 14.78
C LYS A 327 -34.68 27.12 16.14
N VAL A 328 -33.97 27.73 17.08
CA VAL A 328 -34.55 28.18 18.33
C VAL A 328 -35.67 29.11 17.91
N ARG A 329 -36.92 28.62 17.97
CA ARG A 329 -38.08 29.50 17.96
C ARG A 329 -37.90 30.38 19.19
N HIS A 330 -37.54 31.64 18.97
CA HIS A 330 -37.74 32.66 19.99
C HIS A 330 -39.24 32.67 20.31
N ILE A 331 -39.61 32.05 21.43
CA ILE A 331 -40.90 32.27 22.06
C ILE A 331 -40.81 33.68 22.64
N GLY A 332 -41.32 34.65 21.90
CA GLY A 332 -41.24 36.04 22.33
C GLY A 332 -41.58 37.06 21.25
N ASP A 333 -42.59 36.79 20.42
CA ASP A 333 -43.25 37.86 19.69
C ASP A 333 -44.74 37.86 20.08
N ARG A 334 -45.04 38.53 21.20
CA ARG A 334 -46.41 38.91 21.51
C ARG A 334 -46.70 40.16 20.69
N SER A 335 -47.34 39.90 19.56
CA SER A 335 -48.10 40.88 18.79
C SER A 335 -48.95 41.76 19.71
N THR A 336 -48.74 43.06 19.53
CA THR A 336 -49.68 44.17 19.74
C THR A 336 -51.15 43.77 19.66
N GLY A 337 -51.84 43.83 20.80
CA GLY A 337 -53.30 43.80 20.90
C GLY A 337 -53.82 45.22 21.08
N SER A 338 -54.43 45.75 20.03
CA SER A 338 -55.34 46.89 20.08
C SER A 338 -56.66 46.47 20.73
N ARG A 339 -56.99 47.07 21.89
CA ARG A 339 -58.25 47.77 22.21
C ARG A 339 -58.29 48.16 23.67
#